data_AF-A0A930NZT1-F1
#
_entry.id   AF-A0A930NZT1-F1
#
_cell.length_a   1.000
_cell.length_b   1.000
_cell.length_c   1.000
_cell.angle_alpha   90.00
_cell.angle_beta   90.00
_cell.angle_gamma   90.00
#
_symmetry.space_group_name_H-M   'P 1'
#
loop_
_entity.id
_entity.type
_entity.pdbx_description
1 polymer ?
#
loop_
_entity_poly.entity_id
_entity_poly.type
_entity_poly.pdbx_seq_one_letter_code
_entity_poly.pdbx_strand_id
1 'polypeptide(L)'
;MQLFTFRKNVLIIALTLICSASFAQKTVTLTKAGELSKHITTAEKYKLTSLTVSGPINGTDVLFLREMAGRDVDGMSTDGQLATLDLSDANIVAGGANYYKVKRGLSTKYYNNAEDDVVGFYMFANCGNLTSVKLPKTAKKIELYAFNNCKALKECTLPEQLTEVGSYAFTSTALTEVNFPSTLNHLNDKAFNKCSNLKTIRFTSSKVPDFDNEPFADCPNIEKVFVPESLVGDYEEQLDLPEEVTFVGEESATTAISSLSSSTDAVEVARYNAAGQRISRPVKGLNIIKLSDGKVIKHVVR
;
A
#
# COMPACT_ATOMS: atom_id res chain seq x y z
N MET A 1 -4.18 -48.46 26.07
CA MET A 1 -5.31 -47.51 26.16
C MET A 1 -4.89 -46.02 26.14
N GLN A 2 -3.60 -45.67 26.23
CA GLN A 2 -3.13 -44.27 26.19
C GLN A 2 -2.83 -43.70 24.79
N LEU A 3 -2.59 -44.54 23.77
CA LEU A 3 -2.33 -44.06 22.40
C LEU A 3 -3.58 -43.49 21.69
N PHE A 4 -4.79 -43.90 22.11
CA PHE A 4 -6.03 -43.44 21.49
C PHE A 4 -6.48 -42.06 22.00
N THR A 5 -6.10 -41.68 23.22
CA THR A 5 -6.42 -40.37 23.82
C THR A 5 -5.54 -39.24 23.25
N PHE A 6 -4.29 -39.55 22.89
CA PHE A 6 -3.35 -38.56 22.34
C PHE A 6 -3.80 -38.04 20.95
N ARG A 7 -4.28 -38.93 20.08
CA ARG A 7 -4.75 -38.55 18.73
C ARG A 7 -6.00 -37.67 18.76
N LYS A 8 -6.92 -37.86 19.72
CA LYS A 8 -8.10 -37.00 19.86
C LYS A 8 -7.73 -35.59 20.34
N ASN A 9 -6.78 -35.46 21.27
CA ASN A 9 -6.36 -34.16 21.78
C ASN A 9 -5.55 -33.36 20.75
N VAL A 10 -4.69 -34.00 19.96
CA VAL A 10 -3.97 -33.35 18.86
C VAL A 10 -4.92 -32.94 17.73
N LEU A 11 -5.94 -33.75 17.41
CA LEU A 11 -6.95 -33.39 16.42
C LEU A 11 -7.82 -32.22 16.87
N ILE A 12 -8.20 -32.15 18.15
CA ILE A 12 -8.97 -31.02 18.71
C ILE A 12 -8.13 -29.74 18.75
N ILE A 13 -6.85 -29.80 19.12
CA ILE A 13 -5.94 -28.65 19.13
C ILE A 13 -5.63 -28.17 17.70
N ALA A 14 -5.45 -29.09 16.74
CA ALA A 14 -5.29 -28.73 15.34
C ALA A 14 -6.58 -28.16 14.75
N LEU A 15 -7.76 -28.69 15.10
CA LEU A 15 -9.05 -28.17 14.64
C LEU A 15 -9.36 -26.80 15.25
N THR A 16 -8.97 -26.52 16.50
CA THR A 16 -9.11 -25.19 17.11
C THR A 16 -8.08 -24.17 16.58
N LEU A 17 -6.84 -24.58 16.27
CA LEU A 17 -5.85 -23.71 15.60
C LEU A 17 -6.21 -23.39 14.14
N ILE A 18 -6.82 -24.34 13.42
CA ILE A 18 -7.29 -24.11 12.05
C ILE A 18 -8.56 -23.26 12.06
N CYS A 19 -9.43 -23.40 13.07
CA CYS A 19 -10.59 -22.52 13.24
C CYS A 19 -10.18 -21.07 13.60
N SER A 20 -9.17 -20.85 14.45
CA SER A 20 -8.77 -19.49 14.87
C SER A 20 -8.05 -18.70 13.78
N ALA A 21 -7.40 -19.35 12.81
CA ALA A 21 -6.76 -18.67 11.69
C ALA A 21 -7.75 -18.17 10.62
N SER A 22 -8.90 -18.82 10.43
CA SER A 22 -9.83 -18.49 9.33
C SER A 22 -10.67 -17.22 9.56
N PHE A 23 -10.71 -16.68 10.79
CA PHE A 23 -11.48 -15.47 11.13
C PHE A 23 -10.66 -14.18 11.11
N ALA A 24 -9.36 -14.23 10.81
CA ALA A 24 -8.49 -13.06 10.84
C ALA A 24 -8.56 -12.23 9.54
N GLN A 25 -9.07 -12.79 8.45
CA GLN A 25 -9.10 -12.16 7.14
C GLN A 25 -10.47 -12.25 6.48
N LYS A 26 -10.85 -11.23 5.70
CA LYS A 26 -12.10 -11.22 4.95
C LYS A 26 -11.97 -10.45 3.65
N THR A 27 -12.74 -10.86 2.65
CA THR A 27 -12.93 -10.12 1.39
C THR A 27 -14.38 -9.71 1.27
N VAL A 28 -14.62 -8.44 0.93
CA VAL A 28 -15.95 -7.87 0.75
C VAL A 28 -16.00 -7.17 -0.60
N THR A 29 -17.03 -7.47 -1.40
CA THR A 29 -17.35 -6.72 -2.62
C THR A 29 -18.63 -5.94 -2.39
N LEU A 30 -18.54 -4.62 -2.46
CA LEU A 30 -19.67 -3.72 -2.36
C LEU A 30 -20.24 -3.47 -3.75
N THR A 31 -21.57 -3.44 -3.83
CA THR A 31 -22.28 -2.94 -5.03
C THR A 31 -22.77 -1.50 -4.84
N LYS A 32 -22.75 -1.02 -3.59
CA LYS A 32 -23.18 0.32 -3.19
C LYS A 32 -22.31 0.81 -2.02
N ALA A 33 -21.89 2.07 -2.09
CA ALA A 33 -21.15 2.71 -1.02
C ALA A 33 -22.02 2.92 0.24
N GLY A 34 -21.37 2.84 1.40
CA GLY A 34 -21.94 2.97 2.73
C GLY A 34 -22.53 1.68 3.30
N GLU A 35 -22.25 0.53 2.67
CA GLU A 35 -22.83 -0.76 3.04
C GLU A 35 -21.82 -1.75 3.66
N LEU A 36 -20.55 -1.39 3.82
CA LEU A 36 -19.52 -2.30 4.37
C LEU A 36 -19.94 -2.94 5.70
N SER A 37 -20.57 -2.18 6.58
CA SER A 37 -21.07 -2.65 7.88
C SER A 37 -22.14 -3.74 7.77
N LYS A 38 -22.81 -3.89 6.63
CA LYS A 38 -23.77 -4.98 6.36
C LYS A 38 -23.08 -6.30 6.03
N HIS A 39 -21.82 -6.25 5.60
CA HIS A 39 -21.04 -7.42 5.20
C HIS A 39 -20.13 -7.94 6.32
N ILE A 40 -19.98 -7.21 7.41
CA ILE A 40 -19.11 -7.54 8.55
C ILE A 40 -19.96 -7.52 9.82
N THR A 41 -20.09 -8.67 10.47
CA THR A 41 -20.87 -8.81 11.70
C THR A 41 -20.19 -8.10 12.88
N THR A 42 -20.97 -7.78 13.91
CA THR A 42 -20.43 -7.19 15.16
C THR A 42 -19.40 -8.07 15.84
N ALA A 43 -19.52 -9.41 15.71
CA ALA A 43 -18.56 -10.36 16.27
C ALA A 43 -17.22 -10.40 15.51
N GLU A 44 -17.23 -10.04 14.22
CA GLU A 44 -16.04 -9.99 13.36
C GLU A 44 -15.33 -8.64 13.41
N LYS A 45 -16.09 -7.52 13.50
CA LYS A 45 -15.61 -6.14 13.30
C LYS A 45 -14.27 -5.85 13.98
N TYR A 46 -14.12 -6.18 15.25
CA TYR A 46 -12.90 -5.89 16.02
C TYR A 46 -11.93 -7.08 16.14
N LYS A 47 -12.16 -8.17 15.40
CA LYS A 47 -11.28 -9.36 15.39
C LYS A 47 -10.53 -9.55 14.06
N LEU A 48 -11.07 -8.99 12.97
CA LEU A 48 -10.40 -9.03 11.68
C LEU A 48 -9.09 -8.23 11.74
N THR A 49 -8.01 -8.86 11.29
CA THR A 49 -6.68 -8.25 11.15
C THR A 49 -6.34 -7.97 9.69
N SER A 50 -7.08 -8.56 8.74
CA SER A 50 -6.95 -8.34 7.30
C SER A 50 -8.30 -8.14 6.63
N LEU A 51 -8.40 -7.14 5.77
CA LEU A 51 -9.61 -6.89 5.00
C LEU A 51 -9.25 -6.48 3.58
N THR A 52 -9.85 -7.15 2.61
CA THR A 52 -9.88 -6.71 1.21
C THR A 52 -11.27 -6.19 0.90
N VAL A 53 -11.37 -4.97 0.36
CA VAL A 53 -12.64 -4.37 -0.08
C VAL A 53 -12.55 -4.02 -1.56
N SER A 54 -13.58 -4.39 -2.32
CA SER A 54 -13.76 -3.96 -3.70
C SER A 54 -15.11 -3.28 -3.92
N GLY A 55 -15.23 -2.51 -5.00
CA GLY A 55 -16.41 -1.70 -5.31
C GLY A 55 -16.44 -0.33 -4.61
N PRO A 56 -17.56 0.39 -4.70
CA PRO A 56 -17.62 1.78 -4.26
C PRO A 56 -17.63 1.88 -2.72
N ILE A 57 -16.78 2.76 -2.19
CA ILE A 57 -16.71 3.11 -0.75
C ILE A 57 -16.90 4.62 -0.56
N ASN A 58 -17.53 5.03 0.53
CA ASN A 58 -17.69 6.44 0.90
C ASN A 58 -17.40 6.68 2.39
N GLY A 59 -17.71 7.88 2.90
CA GLY A 59 -17.36 8.27 4.25
C GLY A 59 -17.94 7.37 5.35
N THR A 60 -19.08 6.72 5.09
CA THR A 60 -19.67 5.75 6.01
C THR A 60 -18.81 4.49 6.11
N ASP A 61 -18.32 3.96 4.98
CA ASP A 61 -17.44 2.79 4.97
C ASP A 61 -16.07 3.12 5.56
N VAL A 62 -15.55 4.31 5.24
CA VAL A 62 -14.29 4.81 5.79
C VAL A 62 -14.34 4.92 7.31
N LEU A 63 -15.42 5.46 7.89
CA LEU A 63 -15.59 5.48 9.34
C LEU A 63 -15.54 4.05 9.91
N PHE A 64 -16.25 3.11 9.29
CA PHE A 64 -16.24 1.72 9.74
C PHE A 64 -14.83 1.09 9.66
N LEU A 65 -14.09 1.36 8.58
CA LEU A 65 -12.69 0.94 8.43
C LEU A 65 -11.78 1.55 9.49
N ARG A 66 -11.92 2.84 9.80
CA ARG A 66 -11.16 3.51 10.86
C ARG A 66 -11.39 2.84 12.22
N GLU A 67 -12.65 2.56 12.54
CA GLU A 67 -13.02 1.89 13.79
C GLU A 67 -12.44 0.48 13.87
N MET A 68 -12.39 -0.25 12.76
CA MET A 68 -11.68 -1.53 12.66
C MET A 68 -10.15 -1.36 12.80
N ALA A 69 -9.61 -0.24 12.35
CA ALA A 69 -8.19 0.12 12.44
C ALA A 69 -7.79 0.83 13.76
N GLY A 70 -8.67 0.82 14.76
CA GLY A 70 -8.36 1.27 16.12
C GLY A 70 -8.75 2.71 16.44
N ARG A 71 -9.48 3.43 15.59
CA ARG A 71 -9.89 4.83 15.82
C ARG A 71 -11.33 5.11 15.42
N ASP A 72 -12.07 5.79 16.28
CA ASP A 72 -13.40 6.30 15.93
C ASP A 72 -13.34 7.68 15.24
N VAL A 73 -14.52 8.27 15.01
CA VAL A 73 -14.70 9.62 14.42
C VAL A 73 -14.11 10.73 15.29
N ASP A 74 -13.97 10.51 16.60
CA ASP A 74 -13.43 11.46 17.57
C ASP A 74 -11.91 11.34 17.72
N GLY A 75 -11.31 10.35 17.05
CA GLY A 75 -9.90 10.00 17.19
C GLY A 75 -9.60 9.20 18.46
N MET A 76 -10.61 8.73 19.18
CA MET A 76 -10.45 7.90 20.37
C MET A 76 -10.14 6.45 19.98
N SER A 77 -9.46 5.73 20.87
CA SER A 77 -9.15 4.32 20.66
C SER A 77 -10.40 3.44 20.62
N THR A 78 -10.44 2.52 19.66
CA THR A 78 -11.40 1.40 19.61
C THR A 78 -10.65 0.08 19.81
N ASP A 79 -11.40 -1.01 20.01
CA ASP A 79 -10.84 -2.36 20.12
C ASP A 79 -10.39 -2.96 18.77
N GLY A 80 -10.52 -2.23 17.67
CA GLY A 80 -10.25 -2.72 16.32
C GLY A 80 -8.82 -3.22 16.13
N GLN A 81 -8.64 -4.36 15.45
CA GLN A 81 -7.36 -5.04 15.24
C GLN A 81 -6.90 -5.04 13.77
N LEU A 82 -7.56 -4.28 12.90
CA LEU A 82 -7.27 -4.28 11.46
C LEU A 82 -5.86 -3.75 11.21
N ALA A 83 -5.00 -4.62 10.68
CA ALA A 83 -3.60 -4.33 10.40
C ALA A 83 -3.32 -4.23 8.89
N THR A 84 -3.99 -5.05 8.08
CA THR A 84 -3.80 -5.02 6.62
C THR A 84 -5.10 -4.67 5.92
N LEU A 85 -5.03 -3.69 5.02
CA LEU A 85 -6.19 -3.18 4.30
C LEU A 85 -5.88 -3.09 2.80
N ASP A 86 -6.54 -3.92 2.01
CA ASP A 86 -6.44 -3.91 0.56
C ASP A 86 -7.68 -3.24 -0.04
N LEU A 87 -7.52 -2.03 -0.56
CA LEU A 87 -8.55 -1.27 -1.28
C LEU A 87 -8.24 -1.18 -2.78
N SER A 88 -7.32 -2.00 -3.30
CA SER A 88 -6.82 -1.83 -4.68
C SER A 88 -7.88 -1.97 -5.76
N ASP A 89 -8.96 -2.71 -5.49
CA ASP A 89 -10.14 -2.86 -6.36
C ASP A 89 -11.38 -2.12 -5.83
N ALA A 90 -11.21 -1.23 -4.85
CA ALA A 90 -12.24 -0.28 -4.44
C ALA A 90 -12.17 1.00 -5.28
N ASN A 91 -13.22 1.81 -5.21
CA ASN A 91 -13.25 3.17 -5.72
C ASN A 91 -13.88 4.10 -4.69
N ILE A 92 -13.20 5.19 -4.35
CA ILE A 92 -13.72 6.17 -3.41
C ILE A 92 -14.74 7.04 -4.13
N VAL A 93 -15.94 7.14 -3.57
CA VAL A 93 -17.00 8.03 -4.06
C VAL A 93 -17.40 9.03 -2.98
N ALA A 94 -17.78 10.23 -3.42
CA ALA A 94 -18.19 11.33 -2.56
C ALA A 94 -19.45 10.97 -1.74
N GLY A 95 -19.55 11.56 -0.55
CA GLY A 95 -20.68 11.40 0.37
C GLY A 95 -20.40 10.42 1.51
N GLY A 96 -21.50 9.92 2.11
CA GLY A 96 -21.44 9.12 3.34
C GLY A 96 -21.29 9.96 4.61
N ALA A 97 -21.11 9.28 5.73
CA ALA A 97 -20.94 9.90 7.04
C ALA A 97 -19.58 10.61 7.20
N ASN A 98 -19.48 11.48 8.19
CA ASN A 98 -18.19 12.02 8.62
C ASN A 98 -17.37 10.90 9.28
N TYR A 99 -16.11 10.74 8.88
CA TYR A 99 -15.21 9.73 9.40
C TYR A 99 -14.18 10.30 10.40
N TYR A 100 -14.02 11.62 10.45
CA TYR A 100 -13.13 12.29 11.40
C TYR A 100 -13.63 13.67 11.79
N LYS A 101 -13.31 14.12 13.00
CA LYS A 101 -13.56 15.50 13.43
C LYS A 101 -12.38 16.08 14.19
N VAL A 102 -12.21 17.40 14.08
CA VAL A 102 -11.20 18.16 14.82
C VAL A 102 -11.89 19.28 15.58
N LYS A 103 -11.67 19.31 16.89
CA LYS A 103 -12.10 20.42 17.75
C LYS A 103 -11.07 21.54 17.71
N ARG A 104 -11.49 22.75 17.37
CA ARG A 104 -10.68 23.98 17.36
C ARG A 104 -11.34 25.01 18.26
N GLY A 105 -10.89 25.08 19.51
CA GLY A 105 -11.52 25.87 20.56
C GLY A 105 -12.98 25.43 20.78
N LEU A 106 -13.92 26.33 20.52
CA LEU A 106 -15.37 26.08 20.63
C LEU A 106 -15.99 25.49 19.36
N SER A 107 -15.28 25.46 18.24
CA SER A 107 -15.77 24.93 16.95
C SER A 107 -15.34 23.49 16.72
N THR A 108 -16.13 22.73 15.96
CA THR A 108 -15.78 21.39 15.49
C THR A 108 -15.87 21.37 13.97
N LYS A 109 -14.78 20.98 13.31
CA LYS A 109 -14.75 20.71 11.87
C LYS A 109 -14.88 19.21 11.65
N TYR A 110 -15.75 18.81 10.73
CA TYR A 110 -15.99 17.43 10.35
C TYR A 110 -15.42 17.16 8.96
N TYR A 111 -14.98 15.92 8.75
CA TYR A 111 -14.38 15.46 7.50
C TYR A 111 -15.07 14.19 7.01
N ASN A 112 -15.38 14.18 5.73
CA ASN A 112 -16.00 13.09 4.98
C ASN A 112 -15.35 13.02 3.58
N ASN A 113 -15.78 12.06 2.76
CA ASN A 113 -15.38 12.01 1.36
C ASN A 113 -16.08 13.15 0.59
N ALA A 114 -15.36 14.24 0.35
CA ALA A 114 -15.88 15.39 -0.37
C ALA A 114 -15.87 15.20 -1.90
N GLU A 115 -14.92 14.42 -2.41
CA GLU A 115 -14.67 14.19 -3.84
C GLU A 115 -14.44 12.70 -4.12
N ASP A 116 -14.75 12.28 -5.35
CA ASP A 116 -14.43 10.94 -5.85
C ASP A 116 -12.92 10.77 -6.00
N ASP A 117 -12.41 9.54 -5.88
CA ASP A 117 -11.01 9.20 -6.11
C ASP A 117 -9.99 9.97 -5.23
N VAL A 118 -10.41 10.47 -4.08
CA VAL A 118 -9.55 11.22 -3.15
C VAL A 118 -9.43 10.49 -1.81
N VAL A 119 -8.18 10.20 -1.40
CA VAL A 119 -7.88 9.79 -0.03
C VAL A 119 -7.89 11.04 0.85
N GLY A 120 -9.08 11.35 1.35
CA GLY A 120 -9.40 12.66 1.93
C GLY A 120 -8.70 13.03 3.24
N PHE A 121 -8.88 14.28 3.64
CA PHE A 121 -8.33 14.85 4.86
C PHE A 121 -8.50 13.92 6.06
N TYR A 122 -7.40 13.62 6.77
CA TYR A 122 -7.39 12.78 7.98
C TYR A 122 -7.97 11.36 7.84
N MET A 123 -8.18 10.83 6.62
CA MET A 123 -8.93 9.59 6.36
C MET A 123 -8.57 8.42 7.27
N PHE A 124 -7.28 8.17 7.50
CA PHE A 124 -6.76 7.15 8.41
C PHE A 124 -5.85 7.75 9.50
N ALA A 125 -5.96 9.05 9.79
CA ALA A 125 -5.16 9.69 10.82
C ALA A 125 -5.29 8.97 12.17
N ASN A 126 -4.12 8.71 12.78
CA ASN A 126 -3.90 8.01 14.04
C ASN A 126 -4.28 6.52 14.06
N CYS A 127 -4.65 5.90 12.93
CA CYS A 127 -4.94 4.46 12.82
C CYS A 127 -3.67 3.62 13.01
N GLY A 128 -3.19 3.56 14.25
CA GLY A 128 -1.89 3.01 14.63
C GLY A 128 -1.77 1.49 14.52
N ASN A 129 -2.84 0.78 14.21
CA ASN A 129 -2.81 -0.68 14.00
C ASN A 129 -2.49 -1.06 12.55
N LEU A 130 -2.72 -0.15 11.59
CA LEU A 130 -2.44 -0.41 10.18
C LEU A 130 -0.94 -0.57 9.96
N THR A 131 -0.54 -1.71 9.39
CA THR A 131 0.82 -2.05 8.99
C THR A 131 1.02 -2.04 7.48
N SER A 132 -0.02 -2.36 6.71
CA SER A 132 0.01 -2.36 5.25
C SER A 132 -1.32 -1.88 4.66
N VAL A 133 -1.26 -0.93 3.73
CA VAL A 133 -2.43 -0.41 3.01
C VAL A 133 -2.17 -0.45 1.50
N LYS A 134 -3.12 -0.94 0.72
CA LYS A 134 -3.13 -0.73 -0.74
C LYS A 134 -4.23 0.24 -1.09
N LEU A 135 -3.88 1.36 -1.70
CA LEU A 135 -4.84 2.38 -2.08
C LEU A 135 -5.64 1.97 -3.33
N PRO A 136 -6.87 2.51 -3.51
CA PRO A 136 -7.62 2.38 -4.76
C PRO A 136 -6.78 2.77 -5.97
N LYS A 137 -6.75 1.93 -7.00
CA LYS A 137 -6.04 2.21 -8.27
C LYS A 137 -6.53 3.49 -8.96
N THR A 138 -7.75 3.93 -8.64
CA THR A 138 -8.35 5.14 -9.17
C THR A 138 -7.96 6.40 -8.40
N ALA A 139 -7.40 6.29 -7.20
CA ALA A 139 -7.14 7.45 -6.36
C ALA A 139 -6.09 8.38 -7.00
N LYS A 140 -6.42 9.68 -7.06
CA LYS A 140 -5.64 10.72 -7.73
C LYS A 140 -4.91 11.63 -6.76
N LYS A 141 -5.41 11.75 -5.54
CA LYS A 141 -4.86 12.64 -4.52
C LYS A 141 -4.91 12.00 -3.14
N ILE A 142 -3.87 12.25 -2.36
CA ILE A 142 -3.83 11.98 -0.92
C ILE A 142 -3.79 13.32 -0.21
N GLU A 143 -4.75 13.60 0.66
CA GLU A 143 -4.88 14.91 1.28
C GLU A 143 -4.14 15.06 2.60
N LEU A 144 -4.19 16.28 3.12
CA LEU A 144 -3.52 16.69 4.34
C LEU A 144 -3.88 15.78 5.53
N TYR A 145 -2.82 15.30 6.20
CA TYR A 145 -2.85 14.35 7.31
C TYR A 145 -3.56 13.01 7.05
N ALA A 146 -3.78 12.58 5.80
CA ALA A 146 -4.53 11.34 5.48
C ALA A 146 -4.09 10.10 6.29
N PHE A 147 -2.78 9.88 6.48
CA PHE A 147 -2.17 8.78 7.25
C PHE A 147 -1.28 9.28 8.41
N ASN A 148 -1.50 10.52 8.86
CA ASN A 148 -0.75 11.13 9.95
C ASN A 148 -0.76 10.22 11.20
N ASN A 149 0.42 10.00 11.79
CA ASN A 149 0.59 9.17 12.99
C ASN A 149 0.09 7.73 12.86
N CYS A 150 0.05 7.16 11.65
CA CYS A 150 -0.07 5.72 11.46
C CYS A 150 1.27 5.04 11.78
N LYS A 151 1.64 5.02 13.07
CA LYS A 151 2.98 4.66 13.55
C LYS A 151 3.41 3.21 13.29
N ALA A 152 2.48 2.32 12.92
CA ALA A 152 2.79 0.95 12.54
C ALA A 152 2.82 0.74 11.02
N LEU A 153 2.44 1.74 10.21
CA LEU A 153 2.31 1.62 8.76
C LEU A 153 3.68 1.52 8.11
N LYS A 154 4.05 0.31 7.67
CA LYS A 154 5.34 -0.02 7.05
C LYS A 154 5.27 0.00 5.53
N GLU A 155 4.08 -0.28 4.99
CA GLU A 155 3.85 -0.40 3.56
C GLU A 155 2.59 0.37 3.15
N CYS A 156 2.70 1.19 2.12
CA CYS A 156 1.56 1.82 1.45
C CYS A 156 1.76 1.72 -0.06
N THR A 157 0.92 0.94 -0.75
CA THR A 157 0.95 0.89 -2.21
C THR A 157 0.22 2.12 -2.77
N LEU A 158 0.99 3.04 -3.35
CA LEU A 158 0.47 4.23 -4.04
C LEU A 158 -0.08 3.83 -5.42
N PRO A 159 -1.18 4.45 -5.89
CA PRO A 159 -1.78 4.10 -7.18
C PRO A 159 -1.10 4.83 -8.33
N GLU A 160 -1.06 4.19 -9.51
CA GLU A 160 -0.43 4.74 -10.74
C GLU A 160 -1.08 6.03 -11.29
N GLN A 161 -2.24 6.45 -10.75
CA GLN A 161 -2.91 7.69 -11.13
C GLN A 161 -2.69 8.84 -10.13
N LEU A 162 -1.91 8.61 -9.07
CA LEU A 162 -1.67 9.61 -8.04
C LEU A 162 -0.89 10.80 -8.62
N THR A 163 -1.42 12.01 -8.47
CA THR A 163 -0.78 13.24 -8.93
C THR A 163 -0.29 14.13 -7.79
N GLU A 164 -0.84 14.00 -6.58
CA GLU A 164 -0.52 14.88 -5.45
C GLU A 164 -0.53 14.12 -4.11
N VAL A 165 0.47 14.40 -3.27
CA VAL A 165 0.51 14.02 -1.86
C VAL A 165 0.53 15.27 -0.98
N GLY A 166 -0.55 15.47 -0.24
CA GLY A 166 -0.81 16.65 0.57
C GLY A 166 0.07 16.75 1.82
N SER A 167 0.03 17.93 2.44
CA SER A 167 0.93 18.26 3.54
C SER A 167 0.73 17.33 4.73
N TYR A 168 1.83 16.85 5.30
CA TYR A 168 1.84 15.91 6.43
C TYR A 168 1.04 14.61 6.20
N ALA A 169 0.74 14.24 4.94
CA ALA A 169 -0.11 13.09 4.63
C ALA A 169 0.39 11.79 5.29
N PHE A 170 1.69 11.54 5.30
CA PHE A 170 2.35 10.35 5.86
C PHE A 170 3.25 10.69 7.05
N THR A 171 3.04 11.84 7.71
CA THR A 171 3.93 12.20 8.82
C THR A 171 3.88 11.19 9.96
N SER A 172 5.04 10.89 10.55
CA SER A 172 5.20 9.96 11.68
C SER A 172 4.66 8.54 11.38
N THR A 173 4.85 8.07 10.16
CA THR A 173 4.61 6.66 9.77
C THR A 173 5.88 5.83 9.87
N ALA A 174 5.74 4.50 9.81
CA ALA A 174 6.86 3.56 9.87
C ALA A 174 7.27 3.04 8.49
N LEU A 175 6.93 3.77 7.42
CA LEU A 175 7.21 3.38 6.05
C LEU A 175 8.71 3.15 5.89
N THR A 176 9.09 2.04 5.26
CA THR A 176 10.50 1.72 4.98
C THR A 176 10.92 2.11 3.57
N GLU A 177 9.96 2.11 2.65
CA GLU A 177 10.15 2.44 1.25
C GLU A 177 8.92 3.18 0.72
N VAL A 178 9.14 4.12 -0.20
CA VAL A 178 8.08 4.77 -0.96
C VAL A 178 8.43 4.74 -2.45
N ASN A 179 7.54 4.16 -3.25
CA ASN A 179 7.61 4.17 -4.71
C ASN A 179 6.57 5.13 -5.25
N PHE A 180 7.01 6.26 -5.80
CA PHE A 180 6.14 7.24 -6.41
C PHE A 180 5.85 6.88 -7.87
N PRO A 181 4.57 6.96 -8.30
CA PRO A 181 4.20 6.67 -9.66
C PRO A 181 4.68 7.78 -10.60
N SER A 182 4.80 7.45 -11.88
CA SER A 182 5.28 8.39 -12.91
C SER A 182 4.38 9.62 -13.09
N THR A 183 3.12 9.54 -12.64
CA THR A 183 2.12 10.61 -12.69
C THR A 183 2.23 11.64 -11.56
N LEU A 184 3.06 11.38 -10.55
CA LEU A 184 3.19 12.30 -9.42
C LEU A 184 3.72 13.66 -9.90
N ASN A 185 3.00 14.72 -9.57
CA ASN A 185 3.36 16.09 -9.91
C ASN A 185 3.78 16.92 -8.69
N HIS A 186 3.27 16.63 -7.49
CA HIS A 186 3.47 17.49 -6.32
C HIS A 186 3.58 16.70 -5.02
N LEU A 187 4.60 17.00 -4.21
CA LEU A 187 4.68 16.66 -2.79
C LEU A 187 4.63 17.93 -1.95
N ASN A 188 3.59 18.06 -1.14
CA ASN A 188 3.36 19.28 -0.37
C ASN A 188 4.13 19.28 0.96
N ASP A 189 4.07 20.40 1.69
CA ASP A 189 4.82 20.66 2.93
C ASP A 189 4.87 19.44 3.85
N LYS A 190 6.10 18.94 4.09
CA LYS A 190 6.34 17.88 5.09
C LYS A 190 5.50 16.62 4.89
N ALA A 191 5.13 16.27 3.66
CA ALA A 191 4.29 15.12 3.32
C ALA A 191 4.72 13.81 4.03
N PHE A 192 6.02 13.57 4.17
CA PHE A 192 6.61 12.39 4.82
C PHE A 192 7.42 12.77 6.08
N ASN A 193 7.11 13.89 6.75
CA ASN A 193 7.90 14.33 7.90
C ASN A 193 7.95 13.27 9.02
N LYS A 194 9.11 13.09 9.66
CA LYS A 194 9.31 12.13 10.77
C LYS A 194 9.04 10.67 10.40
N CYS A 195 9.19 10.29 9.13
CA CYS A 195 9.20 8.88 8.74
C CYS A 195 10.55 8.25 9.09
N SER A 196 10.76 8.00 10.39
CA SER A 196 12.07 7.58 10.92
C SER A 196 12.57 6.23 10.39
N ASN A 197 11.73 5.42 9.76
CA ASN A 197 12.14 4.13 9.21
C ASN A 197 12.35 4.17 7.69
N LEU A 198 12.09 5.31 7.04
CA LEU A 198 12.16 5.44 5.59
C LEU A 198 13.61 5.39 5.14
N LYS A 199 13.95 4.33 4.40
CA LYS A 199 15.30 4.07 3.88
C LYS A 199 15.42 4.31 2.39
N THR A 200 14.36 3.98 1.65
CA THR A 200 14.37 4.00 0.20
C THR A 200 13.26 4.88 -0.35
N ILE A 201 13.62 5.79 -1.25
CA ILE A 201 12.66 6.56 -2.04
C ILE A 201 12.90 6.24 -3.51
N ARG A 202 11.84 6.06 -4.30
CA ARG A 202 11.92 5.88 -5.74
C ARG A 202 10.97 6.80 -6.46
N PHE A 203 11.50 7.56 -7.41
CA PHE A 203 10.73 8.34 -8.36
C PHE A 203 10.87 7.74 -9.76
N THR A 204 9.76 7.68 -10.49
CA THR A 204 9.71 7.13 -11.85
C THR A 204 9.19 8.14 -12.88
N SER A 205 8.88 9.37 -12.45
CA SER A 205 8.39 10.42 -13.34
C SER A 205 9.50 10.93 -14.25
N SER A 206 9.18 11.23 -15.50
CA SER A 206 10.13 11.79 -16.47
C SER A 206 10.48 13.26 -16.20
N LYS A 207 9.98 13.84 -15.10
CA LYS A 207 10.28 15.18 -14.61
C LYS A 207 10.37 15.14 -13.09
N VAL A 208 11.13 16.05 -12.49
CA VAL A 208 11.11 16.23 -11.03
C VAL A 208 9.73 16.78 -10.62
N PRO A 209 9.02 16.16 -9.65
CA PRO A 209 7.82 16.73 -9.08
C PRO A 209 8.11 18.04 -8.36
N ASP A 210 7.12 18.91 -8.28
CA ASP A 210 7.22 20.09 -7.43
C ASP A 210 7.30 19.64 -5.96
N PHE A 211 8.27 20.18 -5.23
CA PHE A 211 8.44 19.94 -3.79
C PHE A 211 8.17 21.23 -3.03
N ASP A 212 7.19 21.21 -2.15
CA ASP A 212 7.03 22.27 -1.14
C ASP A 212 8.08 22.08 -0.02
N ASN A 213 8.01 22.91 1.01
CA ASN A 213 8.90 22.93 2.16
C ASN A 213 9.20 21.53 2.76
N GLU A 214 10.40 21.01 2.44
CA GLU A 214 11.04 19.82 3.01
C GLU A 214 10.10 18.59 3.12
N PRO A 215 9.70 17.94 2.01
CA PRO A 215 8.74 16.84 2.05
C PRO A 215 9.20 15.65 2.91
N PHE A 216 10.51 15.51 3.12
CA PHE A 216 11.16 14.46 3.91
C PHE A 216 11.86 14.98 5.18
N ALA A 217 11.46 16.14 5.71
CA ALA A 217 12.01 16.66 6.96
C ALA A 217 12.00 15.62 8.10
N ASP A 218 13.04 15.60 8.94
CA ASP A 218 13.18 14.66 10.06
C ASP A 218 13.12 13.17 9.67
N CYS A 219 13.58 12.79 8.48
CA CYS A 219 13.73 11.40 8.04
C CYS A 219 15.21 10.95 8.10
N PRO A 220 15.75 10.64 9.29
CA PRO A 220 17.20 10.47 9.49
C PRO A 220 17.81 9.20 8.90
N ASN A 221 16.99 8.26 8.39
CA ASN A 221 17.43 6.94 7.96
C ASN A 221 17.30 6.72 6.45
N ILE A 222 17.07 7.79 5.66
CA ILE A 222 17.08 7.68 4.20
C ILE A 222 18.50 7.31 3.78
N GLU A 223 18.63 6.23 3.01
CA GLU A 223 19.91 5.70 2.52
C GLU A 223 20.02 5.88 1.00
N LYS A 224 18.92 5.65 0.26
CA LYS A 224 18.92 5.64 -1.20
C LYS A 224 17.72 6.34 -1.80
N VAL A 225 17.99 7.12 -2.84
CA VAL A 225 16.97 7.76 -3.69
C VAL A 225 17.19 7.29 -5.12
N PHE A 226 16.25 6.51 -5.65
CA PHE A 226 16.25 6.03 -7.02
C PHE A 226 15.45 6.98 -7.91
N VAL A 227 16.04 7.43 -9.01
CA VAL A 227 15.45 8.43 -9.93
C VAL A 227 15.81 8.07 -11.37
N PRO A 228 15.12 8.62 -12.39
CA PRO A 228 15.57 8.47 -13.77
C PRO A 228 17.01 8.99 -13.92
N GLU A 229 17.85 8.24 -14.62
CA GLU A 229 19.29 8.53 -14.75
C GLU A 229 19.57 9.97 -15.24
N SER A 230 18.73 10.47 -16.15
CA SER A 230 18.86 11.83 -16.67
C SER A 230 18.51 12.94 -15.69
N LEU A 231 17.91 12.63 -14.53
CA LEU A 231 17.43 13.60 -13.54
C LEU A 231 18.19 13.53 -12.21
N VAL A 232 19.25 12.72 -12.09
CA VAL A 232 20.00 12.55 -10.83
C VAL A 232 20.39 13.90 -10.21
N GLY A 233 21.05 14.77 -11.00
CA GLY A 233 21.47 16.09 -10.53
C GLY A 233 20.30 17.02 -10.17
N ASP A 234 19.19 16.95 -10.91
CA ASP A 234 18.01 17.79 -10.65
C ASP A 234 17.36 17.43 -9.31
N TYR A 235 17.37 16.14 -8.94
CA TYR A 235 16.88 15.67 -7.65
C TYR A 235 17.85 15.99 -6.51
N GLU A 236 19.16 15.88 -6.74
CA GLU A 236 20.19 16.29 -5.76
C GLU A 236 20.10 17.78 -5.41
N GLU A 237 19.78 18.65 -6.38
CA GLU A 237 19.63 20.09 -6.14
C GLU A 237 18.32 20.44 -5.40
N GLN A 238 17.24 19.73 -5.67
CA GLN A 238 15.90 20.09 -5.19
C GLN A 238 15.51 19.41 -3.87
N LEU A 239 16.08 18.24 -3.56
CA LEU A 239 15.81 17.55 -2.31
C LEU A 239 16.88 17.87 -1.27
N ASP A 240 16.49 18.64 -0.26
CA ASP A 240 17.32 18.89 0.94
C ASP A 240 17.38 17.62 1.81
N LEU A 241 18.33 16.74 1.48
CA LEU A 241 18.61 15.47 2.16
C LEU A 241 20.07 15.45 2.66
N PRO A 242 20.38 14.68 3.71
CA PRO A 242 21.74 14.55 4.22
C PRO A 242 22.74 14.11 3.14
N GLU A 243 23.98 14.61 3.21
CA GLU A 243 25.05 14.31 2.24
C GLU A 243 25.37 12.80 2.13
N GLU A 244 25.02 11.99 3.14
CA GLU A 244 25.23 10.54 3.11
C GLU A 244 24.25 9.79 2.21
N VAL A 245 23.16 10.45 1.78
CA VAL A 245 22.13 9.84 0.93
C VAL A 245 22.68 9.60 -0.47
N THR A 246 22.59 8.36 -0.94
CA THR A 246 23.03 8.00 -2.30
C THR A 246 21.88 8.16 -3.30
N PHE A 247 22.05 9.02 -4.30
CA PHE A 247 21.19 9.06 -5.47
C PHE A 247 21.64 8.03 -6.51
N VAL A 248 20.69 7.22 -6.99
CA VAL A 248 20.93 6.15 -7.96
C VAL A 248 20.09 6.42 -9.19
N GLY A 249 20.77 6.72 -10.29
CA GLY A 249 20.14 6.83 -11.61
C GLY A 249 19.72 5.45 -12.12
N GLU A 250 18.48 5.35 -12.59
CA GLU A 250 17.95 4.18 -13.27
C GLU A 250 17.53 4.55 -14.68
N GLU A 251 17.88 3.73 -15.67
CA GLU A 251 17.33 3.90 -17.01
C GLU A 251 15.80 3.88 -16.92
N SER A 252 15.16 4.92 -17.46
CA SER A 252 13.71 4.93 -17.62
C SER A 252 13.32 3.63 -18.32
N ALA A 253 12.58 2.78 -17.63
CA ALA A 253 12.07 1.55 -18.19
C ALA A 253 11.13 1.91 -19.34
N THR A 254 11.70 2.05 -20.54
CA THR A 254 10.96 2.16 -21.78
C THR A 254 10.22 0.83 -21.91
N THR A 255 8.92 0.87 -21.63
CA THR A 255 7.96 -0.22 -21.80
C THR A 255 8.26 -1.52 -21.03
N ALA A 256 7.72 -1.63 -19.81
CA ALA A 256 7.07 -2.84 -19.28
C ALA A 256 7.68 -4.24 -19.57
N ILE A 257 9.00 -4.38 -19.58
CA ILE A 257 9.69 -5.67 -19.48
C ILE A 257 10.79 -5.46 -18.46
N SER A 258 10.52 -5.93 -17.24
CA SER A 258 11.49 -6.12 -16.15
C SER A 258 12.90 -6.31 -16.71
N SER A 259 13.77 -5.32 -16.50
CA SER A 259 15.20 -5.48 -16.69
C SER A 259 15.60 -6.73 -15.92
N LEU A 260 16.09 -7.71 -16.68
CA LEU A 260 16.58 -8.95 -16.13
C LEU A 260 17.65 -8.62 -15.10
N SER A 261 17.35 -8.92 -13.84
CA SER A 261 18.37 -9.32 -12.88
C SER A 261 19.25 -10.37 -13.56
N SER A 262 20.43 -9.95 -14.00
CA SER A 262 21.48 -10.80 -14.59
C SER A 262 22.08 -11.69 -13.51
N SER A 263 21.33 -12.73 -13.14
CA SER A 263 21.91 -13.93 -12.58
C SER A 263 22.43 -14.75 -13.76
N THR A 264 23.73 -14.69 -14.02
CA THR A 264 24.40 -15.43 -15.10
C THR A 264 24.49 -16.94 -14.81
N ASP A 265 24.02 -17.41 -13.65
CA ASP A 265 24.21 -18.79 -13.18
C ASP A 265 22.92 -19.64 -13.21
N ALA A 266 21.79 -19.04 -13.59
CA ALA A 266 20.51 -19.75 -13.64
C ALA A 266 20.37 -20.56 -14.93
N VAL A 267 20.15 -21.87 -14.80
CA VAL A 267 20.01 -22.79 -15.95
C VAL A 267 18.53 -23.02 -16.26
N GLU A 268 18.20 -23.19 -17.54
CA GLU A 268 16.86 -23.58 -17.99
C GLU A 268 16.48 -24.96 -17.44
N VAL A 269 15.37 -25.03 -16.70
CA VAL A 269 14.81 -26.28 -16.14
C VAL A 269 13.55 -26.73 -16.87
N ALA A 270 12.82 -25.81 -17.50
CA ALA A 270 11.67 -26.14 -18.34
C ALA A 270 11.37 -25.03 -19.34
N ARG A 271 10.71 -25.40 -20.43
CA ARG A 271 10.22 -24.46 -21.45
C ARG A 271 8.82 -24.83 -21.87
N TYR A 272 8.01 -23.81 -22.15
CA TYR A 272 6.61 -23.95 -22.57
C TYR A 272 6.34 -23.07 -23.78
N ASN A 273 5.38 -23.46 -24.62
CA ASN A 273 4.85 -22.59 -25.67
C ASN A 273 3.77 -21.64 -25.10
N ALA A 274 3.23 -20.77 -25.96
CA ALA A 274 2.17 -19.82 -25.58
C ALA A 274 0.89 -20.48 -25.02
N ALA A 275 0.63 -21.74 -25.38
CA ALA A 275 -0.51 -22.52 -24.88
C ALA A 275 -0.23 -23.21 -23.54
N GLY A 276 0.93 -22.98 -22.92
CA GLY A 276 1.33 -23.61 -21.66
C GLY A 276 1.79 -25.07 -21.79
N GLN A 277 2.00 -25.56 -23.01
CA GLN A 277 2.47 -26.92 -23.25
C GLN A 277 4.00 -26.98 -23.14
N ARG A 278 4.52 -27.97 -22.43
CA ARG A 278 5.97 -28.16 -22.26
C ARG A 278 6.63 -28.54 -23.60
N ILE A 279 7.74 -27.90 -23.94
CA ILE A 279 8.50 -28.10 -25.18
C ILE A 279 9.98 -28.35 -24.88
N SER A 280 10.64 -29.16 -25.71
CA SER A 280 12.04 -29.59 -25.52
C SER A 280 13.06 -28.77 -26.31
N ARG A 281 12.60 -27.86 -27.18
CA ARG A 281 13.43 -26.96 -28.00
C ARG A 281 12.65 -25.68 -28.30
N PRO A 282 13.34 -24.57 -28.64
CA PRO A 282 12.67 -23.34 -29.01
C PRO A 282 11.74 -23.55 -30.22
N VAL A 283 10.54 -22.96 -30.16
CA VAL A 283 9.57 -22.95 -31.26
C VAL A 283 9.37 -21.53 -31.76
N LYS A 284 8.98 -21.35 -33.03
CA LYS A 284 8.60 -20.03 -33.56
C LYS A 284 7.47 -19.44 -32.73
N GLY A 285 7.61 -18.17 -32.33
CA GLY A 285 6.70 -17.48 -31.41
C GLY A 285 7.18 -17.46 -29.95
N LEU A 286 6.24 -17.32 -29.02
CA LEU A 286 6.54 -17.13 -27.60
C LEU A 286 6.97 -18.45 -26.92
N ASN A 287 8.14 -18.40 -26.28
CA ASN A 287 8.69 -19.44 -25.43
C ASN A 287 8.75 -18.92 -23.98
N ILE A 288 8.13 -19.63 -23.06
CA ILE A 288 8.15 -19.34 -21.62
C ILE A 288 9.18 -20.27 -20.98
N ILE A 289 10.29 -19.73 -20.50
CA ILE A 289 11.43 -20.47 -19.96
C ILE A 289 11.43 -20.34 -18.45
N LYS A 290 11.36 -21.46 -17.73
CA LYS A 290 11.54 -21.51 -16.28
C LYS A 290 13.00 -21.81 -15.96
N LEU A 291 13.58 -21.01 -15.07
CA LEU A 291 14.95 -21.13 -14.61
C LEU A 291 15.05 -21.84 -13.25
N SER A 292 16.24 -22.35 -12.93
CA SER A 292 16.55 -23.05 -11.67
C SER A 292 16.38 -22.16 -10.42
N ASP A 293 16.52 -20.85 -10.55
CA ASP A 293 16.31 -19.86 -9.48
C ASP A 293 14.83 -19.49 -9.26
N GLY A 294 13.91 -20.15 -9.97
CA GLY A 294 12.47 -19.90 -9.87
C GLY A 294 11.97 -18.79 -10.80
N LYS A 295 12.85 -18.07 -11.50
CA LYS A 295 12.45 -17.04 -12.46
C LYS A 295 11.81 -17.63 -13.72
N VAL A 296 11.04 -16.79 -14.41
CA VAL A 296 10.42 -17.10 -15.70
C VAL A 296 10.79 -16.04 -16.73
N ILE A 297 11.38 -16.46 -17.84
CA ILE A 297 11.75 -15.61 -18.98
C ILE A 297 10.75 -15.83 -20.13
N LYS A 298 10.37 -14.75 -20.80
CA LYS A 298 9.59 -14.79 -22.04
C LYS A 298 10.53 -14.47 -23.22
N HIS A 299 10.73 -15.42 -24.13
CA HIS A 299 11.60 -15.27 -25.30
C HIS A 299 10.79 -15.51 -26.58
N VAL A 300 10.76 -14.53 -27.49
CA VAL A 300 10.11 -14.66 -28.80
C VAL A 300 11.14 -15.07 -29.85
N VAL A 301 10.96 -16.25 -30.44
CA VAL A 301 11.77 -16.71 -31.58
C VAL A 301 11.06 -16.30 -32.86
N ARG A 302 11.73 -15.49 -33.69
CA ARG A 302 11.21 -15.04 -34.99
C ARG A 302 11.28 -16.14 -36.05
#